data_AF-A0A7V0X284-F1
#
_entry.id   AF-A0A7V0X284-F1
#
_cell.length_a   1.000
_cell.length_b   1.000
_cell.length_c   1.000
_cell.angle_alpha   90.00
_cell.angle_beta   90.00
_cell.angle_gamma   90.00
#
_symmetry.space_group_name_H-M   'P 1'
#
loop_
_entity.id
_entity.type
_entity.pdbx_description
1 polymer ?
#
loop_
_entity_poly.entity_id
_entity_poly.type
_entity_poly.pdbx_seq_one_letter_code
_entity_poly.pdbx_strand_id
1 'polypeptide(L)' 'MIIPLNKLVSFDKNRYIFTRASMQLVDRIGNIKEYPESDESWKVVPNIIKLMLDEKIHYSLDVAVEQEEE' A
#
# COMPACT_ATOMS: atom_id res chain seq x y z
N MET A 1 15.79 4.68 8.15
CA MET A 1 14.30 4.65 8.17
C MET A 1 13.81 4.10 6.84
N ILE A 2 12.87 3.16 6.82
CA ILE A 2 12.49 2.40 5.60
C ILE A 2 11.60 3.24 4.66
N ILE A 3 10.79 4.14 5.21
CA ILE A 3 9.85 4.97 4.44
C ILE A 3 10.59 6.17 3.83
N PRO A 4 10.46 6.41 2.51
CA PRO A 4 11.04 7.58 1.86
C PRO A 4 10.28 8.86 2.25
N LEU A 5 10.81 9.58 3.25
CA LEU A 5 10.18 10.79 3.81
C LEU A 5 9.97 11.89 2.80
N ASN A 6 10.95 12.11 1.92
CA ASN A 6 10.84 13.10 0.87
C ASN A 6 9.58 12.86 0.02
N LYS A 7 9.35 11.61 -0.38
CA LYS A 7 8.17 11.22 -1.18
C LYS A 7 6.88 11.29 -0.38
N LEU A 8 6.91 10.89 0.88
CA LEU A 8 5.72 10.94 1.76
C LEU A 8 5.28 12.39 2.01
N VAL A 9 6.22 13.29 2.28
CA VAL A 9 5.94 14.71 2.53
C VAL A 9 5.53 15.42 1.23
N SER A 10 6.15 15.06 0.10
CA SER A 10 5.80 15.59 -1.22
C SER A 10 4.59 14.89 -1.87
N PHE A 11 3.92 13.97 -1.18
CA PHE A 11 2.77 13.25 -1.72
C PHE A 11 1.57 14.21 -1.87
N ASP A 12 1.20 14.47 -3.12
CA ASP A 12 0.21 15.46 -3.54
C ASP A 12 -1.15 14.85 -3.91
N LYS A 13 -1.23 13.52 -4.04
CA LYS A 13 -2.48 12.80 -4.29
C LYS A 13 -3.32 12.65 -3.01
N ASN A 14 -4.51 12.06 -3.16
CA ASN A 14 -5.43 11.84 -2.05
C ASN A 14 -4.85 10.88 -1.00
N ARG A 15 -4.52 11.43 0.18
CA ARG A 15 -3.90 10.70 1.31
C ARG A 15 -4.83 9.65 1.92
N TYR A 16 -6.14 9.88 1.93
CA TYR A 16 -7.11 8.89 2.43
C TYR A 16 -7.13 7.66 1.55
N ILE A 17 -7.19 7.86 0.24
CA ILE A 17 -7.17 6.77 -0.75
C ILE A 17 -5.87 5.98 -0.63
N PHE A 18 -4.73 6.67 -0.57
CA PHE A 18 -3.42 6.05 -0.39
C PHE A 18 -3.36 5.20 0.88
N THR A 19 -3.83 5.73 2.00
CA THR A 19 -3.82 5.03 3.29
C THR A 19 -4.72 3.80 3.26
N ARG A 20 -5.94 3.92 2.73
CA ARG A 20 -6.88 2.78 2.60
C ARG A 20 -6.31 1.70 1.69
N ALA A 21 -5.80 2.07 0.52
CA ALA A 21 -5.19 1.15 -0.41
C ALA A 21 -3.97 0.44 0.20
N SER A 22 -3.13 1.17 0.94
CA SER A 22 -1.98 0.60 1.67
C SER A 22 -2.42 -0.48 2.65
N MET A 23 -3.50 -0.26 3.40
CA MET A 23 -4.03 -1.25 4.35
C MET A 23 -4.66 -2.45 3.65
N GLN A 24 -5.45 -2.26 2.59
CA GLN A 24 -6.00 -3.37 1.81
C GLN A 24 -4.90 -4.25 1.19
N LEU A 25 -3.75 -3.66 0.87
CA LEU A 25 -2.62 -4.38 0.31
C LEU A 25 -1.91 -5.25 1.36
N VAL A 26 -1.95 -4.85 2.63
CA VAL A 26 -1.40 -5.65 3.75
C VAL A 26 -2.11 -7.00 3.83
N ASP A 27 -3.43 -7.02 3.67
CA ASP A 27 -4.23 -8.25 3.68
C ASP A 27 -3.89 -9.17 2.49
N ARG A 28 -3.33 -8.61 1.42
CA ARG A 28 -2.98 -9.31 0.16
C ARG A 28 -1.47 -9.47 -0.03
N ILE A 29 -0.69 -9.38 1.04
CA ILE A 29 0.78 -9.37 0.99
C ILE A 29 1.39 -10.58 0.27
N GLY A 30 0.78 -11.77 0.42
CA GLY A 30 1.24 -13.00 -0.23
C GLY A 30 1.18 -12.98 -1.76
N ASN A 31 0.50 -12.00 -2.36
CA ASN A 31 0.42 -11.84 -3.81
C ASN A 31 1.43 -10.81 -4.36
N ILE A 32 2.23 -10.17 -3.50
CA ILE A 32 3.17 -9.12 -3.89
C ILE A 32 4.54 -9.74 -4.20
N LYS A 33 4.87 -9.89 -5.49
CA LYS A 33 6.15 -10.47 -5.95
C LYS A 33 7.40 -9.75 -5.45
N GLU A 34 7.31 -8.45 -5.23
CA GLU A 34 8.44 -7.61 -4.81
C GLU A 34 8.55 -7.43 -3.30
N TYR A 35 7.70 -8.12 -2.53
CA TYR A 35 7.74 -8.02 -1.08
C TYR A 35 8.98 -8.75 -0.53
N PRO A 36 9.79 -8.11 0.33
CA PRO A 36 10.93 -8.77 0.94
C PRO A 36 10.44 -9.79 1.98
N GLU A 37 10.42 -11.08 1.61
CA GLU A 37 10.01 -12.19 2.48
C GLU A 37 10.98 -12.49 3.63
N SER A 38 12.09 -11.75 3.75
CA SER A 38 13.09 -11.95 4.80
C SER A 38 12.52 -11.60 6.18
N ASP A 39 12.11 -12.63 6.93
CA ASP A 39 11.98 -12.86 8.39
C ASP A 39 11.68 -11.72 9.39
N GLU A 40 11.30 -10.52 8.93
CA GLU A 40 10.89 -9.40 9.76
C GLU A 40 9.43 -9.05 9.48
N SER A 41 8.55 -9.96 9.90
CA SER A 41 7.09 -9.78 9.90
C SER A 41 6.63 -8.49 10.60
N TRP A 42 7.47 -7.87 11.43
CA TRP A 42 7.18 -6.60 12.10
C TRP A 42 7.24 -5.35 11.20
N LYS A 43 7.71 -5.45 9.94
CA LYS A 43 7.90 -4.32 9.00
C LYS A 43 6.94 -4.29 7.81
N VAL A 44 5.87 -5.07 7.86
CA VAL A 44 4.90 -5.21 6.75
C VAL A 44 4.38 -3.86 6.24
N VAL A 45 3.83 -3.03 7.13
CA VAL A 45 3.24 -1.74 6.74
C VAL A 45 4.28 -0.76 6.17
N PRO A 46 5.44 -0.53 6.81
CA PRO A 46 6.50 0.31 6.24
C PRO A 46 6.99 -0.15 4.86
N ASN A 47 7.10 -1.47 4.64
CA ASN A 47 7.53 -2.02 3.35
C ASN A 47 6.48 -1.77 2.26
N ILE A 48 5.19 -1.96 2.56
CA ILE A 48 4.11 -1.70 1.60
C ILE A 48 4.05 -0.22 1.23
N ILE A 49 4.12 0.68 2.22
CA ILE A 49 4.14 2.13 1.98
C ILE A 49 5.34 2.50 1.10
N LYS A 50 6.51 1.91 1.35
CA LYS A 50 7.69 2.11 0.50
C LYS A 50 7.44 1.65 -0.93
N LEU A 51 6.90 0.44 -1.14
CA LEU A 51 6.60 -0.09 -2.48
C LEU A 51 5.60 0.79 -3.25
N MET A 52 4.60 1.35 -2.56
CA MET A 52 3.63 2.26 -3.17
C MET A 52 4.22 3.64 -3.47
N LEU A 53 5.03 4.21 -2.57
CA LEU A 53 5.74 5.48 -2.81
C LEU A 53 6.84 5.35 -3.88
N ASP A 54 7.39 4.16 -4.06
CA ASP A 54 8.30 3.82 -5.14
C ASP A 54 7.58 3.45 -6.45
N GLU A 55 6.25 3.56 -6.48
CA GLU A 55 5.39 3.27 -7.64
C GLU A 55 5.53 1.84 -8.19
N LYS A 56 6.13 0.93 -7.40
CA LYS A 56 6.25 -0.51 -7.70
C LYS A 56 4.91 -1.22 -7.60
N ILE A 57 3.97 -0.64 -6.85
CA ILE A 57 2.60 -1.13 -6.71
C ILE A 57 1.66 0.01 -7.06
N HIS A 58 0.90 -0.17 -8.14
CA HIS A 58 -0.16 0.74 -8.52
C HIS A 58 -1.42 0.43 -7.70
N TYR A 59 -2.09 1.47 -7.22
CA TYR A 59 -3.40 1.36 -6.59
C TYR A 59 -4.42 2.17 -7.40
N SER A 60 -5.54 1.54 -7.71
CA SER A 60 -6.76 2.20 -8.16
C SER A 60 -7.81 1.94 -7.08
N LEU A 61 -8.53 2.97 -6.64
CA LEU A 61 -9.84 2.73 -6.08
C LEU A 61 -10.78 2.61 -7.28
N ASP A 62 -10.88 1.39 -7.80
CA ASP A 62 -12.13 1.04 -8.45
C ASP A 62 -13.14 1.07 -7.30
N VAL A 63 -14.04 2.05 -7.35
CA VAL A 63 -15.24 2.03 -6.52
C VAL A 63 -16.04 0.85 -7.05
N ALA A 64 -15.65 -0.37 -6.67
CA ALA A 64 -16.56 -1.49 -6.66
C ALA A 64 -17.65 -1.04 -5.71
N VAL A 65 -18.75 -0.57 -6.28
CA VAL A 65 -20.03 -0.55 -5.60
C VAL A 65 -20.21 -2.01 -5.20
N GLU A 66 -19.91 -2.31 -3.95
CA GLU A 66 -20.36 -3.55 -3.34
C GLU A 66 -21.88 -3.50 -3.50
N GLN A 67 -22.40 -4.26 -4.47
CA GLN A 67 -23.83 -4.48 -4.56
C GLN A 67 -24.19 -5.23 -3.29
N GLU A 68 -24.77 -4.52 -2.33
CA GLU A 68 -25.49 -5.14 -1.23
C GLU A 68 -26.56 -6.03 -1.88
N GLU A 69 -26.40 -7.34 -1.75
CA GLU A 69 -27.44 -8.31 -2.13
C GLU A 69 -28.64 -8.06 -1.20
N GLU A 70 -29.73 -7.52 -1.77
CA GLU A 70 -31.04 -7.36 -1.15
C GLU A 70 -31.93 -8.60 -1.38
#